data_AF-A0A522DQX5-F1
#
_entry.id   AF-A0A522DQX5-F1
#
_cell.length_a   1.000
_cell.length_b   1.000
_cell.length_c   1.000
_cell.angle_alpha   90.00
_cell.angle_beta   90.00
_cell.angle_gamma   90.00
#
_symmetry.space_group_name_H-M   'P 1'
#
loop_
_entity.id
_entity.type
_entity.pdbx_description
1 polymer ?
#
loop_
_entity_poly.entity_id
_entity_poly.type
_entity_poly.pdbx_seq_one_letter_code
_entity_poly.pdbx_strand_id
1 'polypeptide(L)'
;MKKGIFTISLDFELFWGVRDHRTLENYGSNIRNVHNAVPRLLQLFEKYGMHCTWATVGFLFMKDKEELVAHLPPEFPGYLKKEYDPYSYIQQDHLDPVYHFAPALIDMIRKTPGQEIGTHTFS
;
A
#
# COMPACT_ATOMS: atom_id res chain seq x y z
N MET A 1 25.85 -18.67 21.96
CA MET A 1 25.29 -19.02 20.63
C MET A 1 24.54 -17.81 20.09
N LYS A 2 24.79 -17.38 18.86
CA LYS A 2 23.95 -16.35 18.21
C LYS A 2 22.65 -17.02 17.78
N LYS A 3 21.51 -16.43 18.15
CA LYS A 3 20.18 -16.90 17.71
C LYS A 3 19.88 -16.31 16.33
N GLY A 4 19.19 -17.06 15.48
CA GLY A 4 18.64 -16.52 14.24
C GLY A 4 17.50 -15.55 14.51
N ILE A 5 17.26 -14.64 13.57
CA ILE A 5 16.12 -13.71 13.59
C ILE A 5 15.15 -14.18 12.51
N PHE A 6 13.87 -14.33 12.88
CA PHE A 6 12.80 -14.56 11.92
C PHE A 6 12.19 -13.21 11.57
N THR A 7 12.19 -12.86 10.29
CA THR A 7 11.76 -11.55 9.79
C THR A 7 10.52 -11.71 8.93
N ILE A 8 9.50 -10.88 9.19
CA ILE A 8 8.31 -10.76 8.36
C ILE A 8 8.33 -9.37 7.72
N SER A 9 8.35 -9.34 6.39
CA SER A 9 8.16 -8.13 5.58
C SER A 9 6.93 -8.33 4.72
N LEU A 10 6.02 -7.36 4.73
CA LEU A 10 4.76 -7.39 3.99
C LEU A 10 4.71 -6.20 3.04
N ASP A 11 4.53 -6.47 1.75
CA ASP A 11 4.27 -5.42 0.77
C ASP A 11 2.81 -4.96 0.91
N PHE A 12 2.63 -3.65 1.08
CA PHE A 12 1.33 -3.02 1.27
C PHE A 12 1.08 -1.99 0.15
N GLU A 13 0.42 -2.48 -0.90
CA GLU A 13 0.36 -1.78 -2.18
C GLU A 13 -1.08 -1.54 -2.69
N LEU A 14 -2.08 -2.24 -2.14
CA LEU A 14 -3.44 -2.31 -2.68
C LEU A 14 -3.45 -2.57 -4.21
N PHE A 15 -4.19 -1.78 -4.99
CA PHE A 15 -4.28 -1.99 -6.44
C PHE A 15 -2.99 -1.57 -7.17
N TRP A 16 -2.15 -0.72 -6.60
CA TRP A 16 -0.92 -0.22 -7.24
C TRP A 16 0.02 -1.36 -7.61
N GLY A 17 0.19 -2.36 -6.73
CA GLY A 17 1.07 -3.51 -6.96
C GLY A 17 0.58 -4.53 -7.99
N VAL A 18 -0.65 -4.38 -8.50
CA VAL A 18 -1.23 -5.33 -9.47
C VAL A 18 -1.83 -4.69 -10.72
N ARG A 19 -1.81 -3.36 -10.81
CA ARG A 19 -2.49 -2.58 -11.86
C ARG A 19 -2.03 -2.94 -13.28
N ASP A 20 -0.77 -3.31 -13.45
CA ASP A 20 -0.17 -3.62 -14.75
C ASP A 20 -0.68 -4.95 -15.36
N HIS A 21 -1.25 -5.84 -14.55
CA HIS A 21 -1.71 -7.17 -14.97
C HIS A 21 -3.09 -7.58 -14.45
N ARG A 22 -3.76 -6.75 -13.64
CA ARG A 22 -5.10 -6.97 -13.10
C ARG A 22 -6.04 -5.80 -13.37
N THR A 23 -7.34 -6.09 -13.30
CA THR A 23 -8.41 -5.09 -13.36
C THR A 23 -9.22 -5.11 -12.06
N LEU A 24 -9.93 -4.02 -11.77
CA LEU A 24 -10.84 -3.99 -10.62
C LEU A 24 -11.97 -5.02 -10.77
N GLU A 25 -12.40 -5.32 -12.00
CA GLU A 25 -13.40 -6.36 -12.28
C GLU A 25 -12.88 -7.76 -11.89
N ASN A 26 -11.65 -8.10 -12.26
CA ASN A 26 -11.12 -9.46 -12.03
C ASN A 26 -10.47 -9.66 -10.66
N TYR A 27 -10.03 -8.60 -9.98
CA TYR A 27 -9.24 -8.71 -8.75
C TYR A 27 -9.68 -7.75 -7.63
N GLY A 28 -10.63 -6.85 -7.87
CA GLY A 28 -11.05 -5.84 -6.89
C GLY A 28 -11.61 -6.42 -5.60
N SER A 29 -12.24 -7.59 -5.63
CA SER A 29 -12.72 -8.25 -4.41
C SER A 29 -11.58 -8.57 -3.43
N ASN A 30 -10.41 -8.95 -3.94
CA ASN A 30 -9.24 -9.23 -3.12
C ASN A 30 -8.67 -7.93 -2.52
N ILE A 31 -8.58 -6.86 -3.32
CA ILE A 31 -8.12 -5.55 -2.85
C ILE A 31 -9.04 -4.99 -1.76
N ARG A 32 -10.37 -5.05 -1.94
CA ARG A 32 -11.33 -4.62 -0.91
C ARG A 32 -11.17 -5.40 0.39
N ASN A 33 -10.86 -6.69 0.30
CA ASN A 33 -10.66 -7.53 1.48
C ASN A 33 -9.39 -7.19 2.27
N VAL A 34 -8.44 -6.44 1.71
CA VAL A 34 -7.26 -5.94 2.45
C VAL A 34 -7.69 -5.09 3.64
N HIS A 35 -8.76 -4.30 3.51
CA HIS A 35 -9.34 -3.51 4.60
C HIS A 35 -9.88 -4.35 5.76
N ASN A 36 -10.15 -5.63 5.54
CA ASN A 36 -10.50 -6.60 6.59
C ASN A 36 -9.29 -7.42 7.04
N ALA A 37 -8.37 -7.74 6.13
CA ALA A 37 -7.23 -8.60 6.39
C ALA A 37 -6.18 -7.89 7.25
N VAL A 38 -5.83 -6.63 6.94
CA VAL A 38 -4.82 -5.87 7.69
C VAL A 38 -5.17 -5.75 9.16
N PRO A 39 -6.38 -5.30 9.57
CA PRO A 39 -6.75 -5.25 10.99
C PRO A 39 -6.66 -6.61 11.71
N ARG A 40 -7.02 -7.71 11.03
CA ARG A 40 -6.95 -9.06 11.61
C ARG A 40 -5.50 -9.54 11.76
N LEU A 41 -4.63 -9.24 10.78
CA LEU A 41 -3.21 -9.53 10.88
C LEU A 41 -2.57 -8.74 12.02
N LEU A 42 -2.89 -7.45 12.17
CA LEU A 42 -2.40 -6.63 13.28
C LEU A 42 -2.81 -7.21 14.65
N GLN A 43 -4.07 -7.64 14.80
CA GLN A 43 -4.53 -8.32 16.02
C GLN A 43 -3.76 -9.62 16.30
N LEU A 44 -3.47 -10.41 15.27
CA LEU A 44 -2.68 -11.63 15.42
C LEU A 44 -1.23 -11.32 15.78
N PHE A 45 -0.60 -10.36 15.11
CA PHE A 45 0.78 -9.99 15.39
C PHE A 45 0.92 -9.42 16.80
N GLU A 46 0.01 -8.57 17.24
CA GLU A 46 -0.02 -8.08 18.62
C GLU A 46 -0.22 -9.22 19.63
N LYS A 47 -1.22 -10.09 19.40
CA LYS A 47 -1.51 -11.24 20.27
C LYS A 47 -0.31 -12.15 20.48
N TYR A 48 0.50 -12.37 19.44
CA TYR A 48 1.65 -13.26 19.49
C TYR A 48 2.99 -12.53 19.69
N GLY A 49 2.98 -11.20 19.87
CA GLY A 49 4.20 -10.39 20.01
C GLY A 49 5.12 -10.46 18.79
N MET A 50 4.55 -10.56 17.59
CA MET A 50 5.28 -10.63 16.33
C MET A 50 5.67 -9.22 15.86
N HIS A 51 6.93 -9.07 15.45
CA HIS A 51 7.43 -7.84 14.85
C HIS A 51 7.45 -7.98 13.33
N CYS A 52 6.88 -7.00 12.63
CA CYS A 52 6.78 -7.01 11.17
C CYS A 52 7.07 -5.62 10.60
N THR A 53 7.61 -5.59 9.38
CA THR A 53 7.74 -4.36 8.59
C THR A 53 6.73 -4.38 7.45
N TRP A 54 6.02 -3.26 7.26
CA TRP A 54 5.03 -3.05 6.21
C TRP A 54 5.60 -2.11 5.16
N ALA A 55 6.11 -2.65 4.06
CA ALA A 55 6.65 -1.89 2.95
C ALA A 55 5.49 -1.26 2.17
N THR A 56 5.28 0.05 2.35
CA THR A 56 4.08 0.75 1.87
C THR A 56 4.41 1.65 0.68
N VAL A 57 3.62 1.59 -0.38
CA VAL A 57 3.71 2.53 -1.52
C VAL A 57 3.19 3.91 -1.07
N GLY A 58 3.92 4.98 -1.40
CA GLY A 58 3.63 6.34 -0.95
C GLY A 58 2.23 6.86 -1.31
N PHE A 59 1.68 6.45 -2.46
CA PHE A 59 0.34 6.82 -2.88
C PHE A 59 -0.75 6.43 -1.87
N LEU A 60 -0.56 5.35 -1.09
CA LEU A 60 -1.56 4.92 -0.10
C LEU A 60 -1.72 5.89 1.06
N PHE A 61 -0.77 6.80 1.29
CA PHE A 61 -0.85 7.79 2.37
C PHE A 61 -1.84 8.92 2.09
N MET A 62 -2.26 9.09 0.83
CA MET A 62 -3.19 10.13 0.43
C MET A 62 -4.63 9.73 0.80
N LYS A 63 -5.49 10.70 1.07
CA LYS A 63 -6.91 10.48 1.38
C LYS A 63 -7.76 10.28 0.12
N ASP A 64 -7.38 10.94 -0.97
CA ASP A 64 -8.11 11.01 -2.23
C ASP A 64 -7.17 11.41 -3.38
N LYS A 65 -7.73 11.49 -4.59
CA LYS A 65 -7.02 11.87 -5.80
C LYS A 65 -6.52 13.30 -5.72
N GLU A 66 -7.31 14.20 -5.16
CA GLU A 66 -7.00 15.62 -5.03
C GLU A 66 -5.74 15.83 -4.18
N GLU A 67 -5.65 15.13 -3.04
CA GLU A 67 -4.45 15.15 -2.20
C GLU A 67 -3.25 14.49 -2.89
N LEU A 68 -3.46 13.39 -3.62
CA LEU A 68 -2.40 12.76 -4.39
C LEU A 68 -1.81 13.72 -5.43
N VAL A 69 -2.65 14.37 -6.23
CA VAL A 69 -2.22 15.32 -7.27
C VAL A 69 -1.48 16.51 -6.66
N ALA A 70 -1.91 17.00 -5.49
CA ALA A 70 -1.24 18.08 -4.78
C ALA A 70 0.16 17.74 -4.27
N HIS A 71 0.47 16.45 -4.09
CA HIS A 71 1.76 15.96 -3.56
C HIS A 71 2.64 15.30 -4.63
N LEU A 72 2.26 15.36 -5.91
CA LEU A 72 3.11 14.83 -6.97
C LEU A 72 4.44 15.58 -7.06
N PRO A 73 5.56 14.88 -7.37
CA PRO A 73 6.84 15.53 -7.57
C PRO A 73 6.80 16.45 -8.80
N PRO A 74 7.66 17.48 -8.85
CA PRO A 74 7.76 18.37 -10.02
C PRO A 74 8.32 17.66 -11.25
N GLU A 75 9.05 16.56 -11.06
CA GLU A 75 9.63 15.73 -12.12
C GLU A 75 9.07 14.30 -12.02
N PHE A 76 8.59 13.79 -13.16
CA PHE A 76 8.09 12.43 -13.26
C PHE A 76 9.16 11.48 -13.81
N PRO A 77 9.24 10.23 -13.33
CA PRO A 77 10.05 9.20 -13.95
C PRO A 77 9.61 8.92 -15.40
N GLY A 78 10.58 8.74 -16.29
CA GLY A 78 10.33 8.44 -17.70
C GLY A 78 10.09 6.95 -17.94
N TYR A 79 8.84 6.49 -17.84
CA TYR A 79 8.47 5.11 -18.19
C TYR A 79 8.41 4.91 -19.72
N LEU A 80 9.15 3.92 -20.23
CA LEU A 80 9.07 3.53 -21.65
C LEU A 80 7.77 2.80 -21.98
N LYS A 81 7.25 2.03 -21.01
CA LYS A 81 6.04 1.22 -21.13
C LYS A 81 4.92 1.84 -20.30
N LYS A 82 3.86 2.27 -20.98
CA LYS A 82 2.73 2.98 -20.35
C LYS A 82 1.98 2.11 -19.34
N GLU A 83 1.97 0.79 -19.51
CA GLU A 83 1.35 -0.13 -18.56
C GLU A 83 1.98 -0.05 -17.16
N TYR A 84 3.28 0.26 -17.06
CA TYR A 84 4.00 0.40 -15.79
C TYR A 84 3.97 1.80 -15.21
N ASP A 85 3.44 2.78 -15.95
CA ASP A 85 3.37 4.18 -15.52
C ASP A 85 2.12 4.43 -14.65
N PRO A 86 2.26 4.57 -13.31
CA PRO A 86 1.14 4.90 -12.46
C PRO A 86 0.69 6.37 -12.63
N TYR A 87 1.55 7.25 -13.14
CA TYR A 87 1.26 8.68 -13.31
C TYR A 87 0.32 8.94 -14.50
N SER A 88 0.40 8.14 -15.54
CA SER A 88 -0.62 8.12 -16.61
C SER A 88 -1.97 7.62 -16.09
N TYR A 89 -1.96 6.64 -15.17
CA TYR A 89 -3.19 6.07 -14.62
C TYR A 89 -3.96 7.05 -13.73
N ILE A 90 -3.28 7.82 -12.89
CA ILE A 90 -3.92 8.81 -12.00
C ILE A 90 -4.57 9.98 -12.75
N GLN A 91 -4.31 10.15 -14.05
CA GLN A 91 -4.96 11.16 -14.87
C GLN A 91 -6.45 10.88 -15.10
N GLN A 92 -6.90 9.62 -14.95
CA GLN A 92 -8.32 9.27 -15.10
C GLN A 92 -9.18 10.00 -14.07
N ASP A 93 -10.42 10.35 -14.42
CA ASP A 93 -11.26 11.26 -13.63
C ASP A 93 -11.44 10.82 -12.16
N HIS A 94 -11.60 9.52 -11.92
CA HIS A 94 -11.93 8.99 -10.61
C HIS A 94 -10.97 7.88 -10.17
N LEU A 95 -10.47 8.00 -8.93
CA LEU A 95 -9.82 6.93 -8.18
C LEU A 95 -10.70 6.58 -6.99
N ASP A 96 -11.22 5.35 -6.96
CA ASP A 96 -12.02 4.91 -5.82
C ASP A 96 -11.08 4.68 -4.61
N PRO A 97 -11.29 5.38 -3.48
CA PRO A 97 -10.39 5.30 -2.34
C PRO A 97 -10.18 3.91 -1.78
N VAL A 98 -11.18 3.02 -1.87
CA VAL A 98 -11.04 1.66 -1.30
C VAL A 98 -9.96 0.83 -2.00
N TYR A 99 -9.62 1.16 -3.25
CA TYR A 99 -8.62 0.43 -4.04
C TYR A 99 -7.25 1.13 -4.09
N HIS A 100 -7.20 2.44 -3.85
CA HIS A 100 -6.03 3.26 -4.14
C HIS A 100 -5.40 3.88 -2.88
N PHE A 101 -6.18 4.05 -1.81
CA PHE A 101 -5.79 4.83 -0.65
C PHE A 101 -6.01 4.04 0.63
N ALA A 102 -5.15 4.23 1.62
CA ALA A 102 -5.27 3.55 2.90
C ALA A 102 -4.67 4.31 4.11
N PRO A 103 -4.80 5.64 4.23
CA PRO A 103 -4.17 6.39 5.33
C PRO A 103 -4.63 5.90 6.70
N ALA A 104 -5.90 5.49 6.81
CA ALA A 104 -6.44 4.92 8.04
C ALA A 104 -5.79 3.58 8.42
N LEU A 105 -5.54 2.68 7.46
CA LEU A 105 -4.85 1.41 7.72
C LEU A 105 -3.39 1.65 8.07
N ILE A 106 -2.72 2.59 7.39
CA ILE A 106 -1.33 2.96 7.70
C ILE A 106 -1.24 3.49 9.14
N ASP A 107 -2.16 4.36 9.54
CA ASP A 107 -2.20 4.86 10.91
C ASP A 107 -2.49 3.75 11.94
N MET A 108 -3.35 2.78 11.60
CA MET A 108 -3.54 1.58 12.42
C MET A 108 -2.26 0.77 12.57
N ILE A 109 -1.57 0.47 11.47
CA ILE A 109 -0.29 -0.25 11.47
C ILE A 109 0.71 0.48 12.38
N ARG A 110 0.88 1.80 12.19
CA ARG A 110 1.80 2.62 12.99
C ARG A 110 1.48 2.62 14.49
N LYS A 111 0.20 2.48 14.85
CA LYS A 111 -0.25 2.45 16.25
C LYS A 111 -0.14 1.06 16.89
N THR A 112 -0.04 -0.01 16.11
CA THR A 112 0.09 -1.38 16.64
C THR A 112 1.53 -1.64 17.10
N PRO A 113 1.73 -2.14 18.34
CA PRO A 113 3.07 -2.47 18.84
C PRO A 113 3.82 -3.47 17.95
N GLY A 114 5.12 -3.24 17.77
CA GLY A 114 6.00 -4.13 16.99
C GLY A 114 5.86 -4.02 15.47
N GLN A 115 5.04 -3.08 14.96
CA GLN A 115 4.85 -2.88 13.53
C GLN A 115 5.61 -1.65 13.05
N GLU A 116 6.44 -1.83 12.03
CA GLU A 116 7.21 -0.77 11.38
C GLU A 116 6.62 -0.43 10.01
N ILE A 117 6.59 0.86 9.66
CA ILE A 117 6.28 1.31 8.30
C ILE A 117 7.59 1.46 7.53
N GLY A 118 7.76 0.66 6.47
CA GLY A 118 8.84 0.78 5.50
C GLY A 118 8.35 1.48 4.22
N THR A 119 9.27 2.05 3.45
CA THR A 119 8.95 2.58 2.13
C THR A 119 9.00 1.47 1.08
N HIS A 120 7.98 1.41 0.23
CA HIS A 120 8.00 0.67 -1.04
C HIS A 120 7.98 1.67 -2.23
N THR A 121 8.79 2.73 -2.10
CA THR A 121 8.83 3.90 -2.99
C THR A 121 7.56 4.77 -2.94
N PHE A 122 7.50 5.81 -3.77
CA PHE A 122 6.40 6.77 -3.76
C PHE A 122 5.15 6.27 -4.52
N SER A 123 5.33 5.56 -5.63
CA SER A 123 4.27 5.29 -6.63
C SER A 123 4.32 3.87 -7.18
#